data_AF-A0A8T2TN96-F1
#
_entry.id   AF-A0A8T2TN96-F1
#
_cell.length_a   1.000
_cell.length_b   1.000
_cell.length_c   1.000
_cell.angle_alpha   90.00
_cell.angle_beta   90.00
_cell.angle_gamma   90.00
#
_symmetry.space_group_name_H-M   'P 1'
#
loop_
_entity.id
_entity.type
_entity.pdbx_description
1 polymer ?
#
loop_
_entity_poly.entity_id
_entity_poly.type
_entity_poly.pdbx_seq_one_letter_code
_entity_poly.pdbx_strand_id
1 'polypeptide(L)'
;MRKIYSITLEIHEAMKKELATVLDSLASCGKNKDVCRGFKLHAYLLKNGALIAGSFVADSLAIMYAKCGAHTKAHDLICEFSIDSVMPWTALIAGYIQVGEALKALACYENFQCKGFNPDSIMLTCVAKACGSIGALDKGREIHEKVAKEGLFRNDTVLGTALIDMYAKCGVLVQARQVLDEIQVRDVITWSALIAGFVHHGQGHDAIVCFEEMRSEGVIPNVVTITCILKACSAVKDIHRGVQTHCHITRQGWICKDVLLGNALVEMYAKCSNLVKAQQVLEELPVRNIVSWSALITGYLEVGQAAESLRYSRLMQRDGLLPDALTFACMLKACGMIGAVDYGEQLHHEISRQGLLKCNLLLSTVLMDMYIKCGALHKAHEVINELPLRDTISWNVLLAGYAQLGLGEDALKCFHQMQREGVSLDAVTFTCILKACSSIGAVNKGQEIHHEIARHGFLEENLALKSALVDMYTKFGELSKAQRVLQDLPTVDSVTWSALIAGHALQDEHKIWYQANT
;
A
#
# COMPACT_ATOMS: atom_id res chain seq x y z
N MET A 1 -17.87 75.08 -2.76
CA MET A 1 -17.48 73.98 -3.65
C MET A 1 -16.08 73.43 -3.39
N ARG A 2 -14.98 74.20 -3.48
CA ARG A 2 -13.60 73.68 -3.22
C ARG A 2 -13.39 73.02 -1.84
N LYS A 3 -13.97 73.57 -0.76
CA LYS A 3 -13.91 72.96 0.60
C LYS A 3 -14.67 71.63 0.70
N ILE A 4 -15.84 71.51 0.08
CA ILE A 4 -16.63 70.27 0.07
C ILE A 4 -15.88 69.19 -0.72
N TYR A 5 -15.29 69.57 -1.86
CA TYR A 5 -14.48 68.67 -2.68
C TYR A 5 -13.22 68.15 -1.96
N SER A 6 -12.55 69.02 -1.18
CA SER A 6 -11.41 68.65 -0.33
C SER A 6 -11.79 67.66 0.76
N ILE A 7 -12.91 67.90 1.46
CA ILE A 7 -13.40 67.03 2.54
C ILE A 7 -13.83 65.67 1.99
N THR A 8 -14.49 65.62 0.83
CA THR A 8 -14.83 64.35 0.18
C THR A 8 -13.60 63.57 -0.28
N LEU A 9 -12.52 64.26 -0.69
CA LEU A 9 -11.27 63.61 -1.08
C LEU A 9 -10.54 63.03 0.14
N GLU A 10 -10.45 63.79 1.24
CA GLU A 10 -9.84 63.35 2.50
C GLU A 10 -10.57 62.16 3.12
N ILE A 11 -11.91 62.17 3.11
CA ILE A 11 -12.72 61.03 3.59
C ILE A 11 -12.49 59.80 2.72
N HIS A 12 -12.44 59.96 1.39
CA HIS A 12 -12.19 58.85 0.47
C HIS A 12 -10.79 58.26 0.63
N GLU A 13 -9.78 59.09 0.89
CA GLU A 13 -8.39 58.67 1.09
C GLU A 13 -8.20 57.97 2.45
N ALA A 14 -8.85 58.46 3.51
CA ALA A 14 -8.88 57.81 4.82
C ALA A 14 -9.55 56.42 4.76
N MET A 15 -10.69 56.30 4.07
CA MET A 15 -11.38 55.01 3.88
C MET A 15 -10.53 54.00 3.11
N LYS A 16 -9.79 54.42 2.07
CA LYS A 16 -8.86 53.54 1.34
C LYS A 16 -7.74 53.01 2.24
N LYS A 17 -7.18 53.87 3.08
CA LYS A 17 -6.09 53.50 4.01
C LYS A 17 -6.58 52.50 5.06
N GLU A 18 -7.77 52.72 5.61
CA GLU A 18 -8.41 51.78 6.55
C GLU A 18 -8.67 50.42 5.89
N LEU A 19 -9.22 50.40 4.67
CA LEU A 19 -9.47 49.15 3.94
C LEU A 19 -8.19 48.36 3.67
N ALA A 20 -7.09 49.03 3.30
CA ALA A 20 -5.79 48.40 3.10
C ALA A 20 -5.28 47.72 4.38
N THR A 21 -5.39 48.39 5.54
CA THR A 21 -4.94 47.81 6.82
C THR A 21 -5.76 46.58 7.24
N VAL A 22 -7.04 46.55 6.89
CA VAL A 22 -7.91 45.40 7.15
C VAL A 22 -7.54 44.22 6.26
N LEU A 23 -7.27 44.46 4.98
CA LEU A 23 -6.83 43.43 4.03
C LEU A 23 -5.48 42.81 4.46
N ASP A 24 -4.51 43.63 4.88
CA ASP A 24 -3.24 43.15 5.41
C ASP A 24 -3.43 42.30 6.68
N SER A 25 -4.37 42.71 7.54
CA SER A 25 -4.71 41.96 8.75
C SER A 25 -5.34 40.61 8.43
N LEU A 26 -6.24 40.53 7.44
CA LEU A 26 -6.85 39.27 6.98
C LEU A 26 -5.79 38.34 6.36
N ALA A 27 -4.90 38.88 5.53
CA ALA A 27 -3.80 38.12 4.93
C ALA A 27 -2.86 37.55 6.02
N SER A 28 -2.54 38.35 7.04
CA SER A 28 -1.75 37.91 8.19
C SER A 28 -2.44 36.81 8.99
N CYS A 29 -3.76 36.91 9.22
CA CYS A 29 -4.53 35.85 9.89
C CYS A 29 -4.46 34.52 9.12
N GLY A 30 -4.64 34.57 7.79
CA GLY A 30 -4.55 33.39 6.93
C GLY A 30 -3.15 32.76 6.93
N LYS A 31 -2.08 33.58 6.94
CA LYS A 31 -0.70 33.09 7.01
C LYS A 31 -0.36 32.42 8.35
N ASN A 32 -0.85 33.00 9.45
CA ASN A 32 -0.59 32.52 10.81
C ASN A 32 -1.61 31.48 11.30
N LYS A 33 -2.61 31.13 10.47
CA LYS A 33 -3.74 30.26 10.83
C LYS A 33 -4.51 30.73 12.07
N ASP A 34 -4.57 32.05 12.30
CA ASP A 34 -5.26 32.67 13.44
C ASP A 34 -6.73 32.94 13.11
N VAL A 35 -7.55 31.89 13.23
CA VAL A 35 -8.98 31.95 12.93
C VAL A 35 -9.74 32.85 13.92
N CYS A 36 -9.28 32.95 15.18
CA CYS A 36 -9.92 33.73 16.23
C CYS A 36 -9.84 35.23 15.94
N ARG A 37 -8.67 35.71 15.52
CA ARG A 37 -8.52 37.09 15.03
C ARG A 37 -9.30 37.33 13.75
N GLY A 38 -9.33 36.34 12.85
CA GLY A 38 -10.17 36.34 11.65
C GLY A 38 -11.65 36.57 11.95
N PHE A 39 -12.23 35.89 12.96
CA PHE A 39 -13.62 36.10 13.38
C PHE A 39 -13.88 37.51 13.91
N LYS A 40 -12.95 38.08 14.68
CA LYS A 40 -13.09 39.46 15.19
C LYS A 40 -13.11 40.46 14.03
N LEU A 41 -12.25 40.27 13.04
CA LEU A 41 -12.21 41.10 11.83
C LEU A 41 -13.48 40.93 10.99
N HIS A 42 -13.99 39.71 10.83
CA HIS A 42 -15.26 39.46 10.15
C HIS A 42 -16.43 40.19 10.83
N ALA A 43 -16.56 40.08 12.15
CA ALA A 43 -17.61 40.77 12.90
C ALA A 43 -17.52 42.30 12.78
N TYR A 44 -16.29 42.85 12.80
CA TYR A 44 -16.04 44.27 12.57
C TYR A 44 -16.46 44.71 11.16
N LEU A 45 -16.13 43.91 10.14
CA LEU A 45 -16.51 44.17 8.75
C LEU A 45 -18.02 44.16 8.52
N LEU A 46 -18.75 43.25 9.17
CA LEU A 46 -20.22 43.21 9.14
C LEU A 46 -20.84 44.45 9.79
N LYS A 47 -20.32 44.86 10.96
CA LYS A 47 -20.81 46.01 11.70
C LYS A 47 -20.65 47.33 10.93
N ASN A 48 -19.60 47.44 10.12
CA ASN A 48 -19.28 48.64 9.34
C ASN A 48 -19.81 48.62 7.90
N GLY A 49 -20.55 47.59 7.48
CA GLY A 49 -21.11 47.47 6.13
C GLY A 49 -20.09 47.29 5.00
N ALA A 50 -18.81 47.10 5.34
CA ALA A 50 -17.71 47.05 4.37
C ALA A 50 -17.74 45.80 3.46
N LEU A 51 -18.40 44.72 3.91
CA LEU A 51 -18.63 43.50 3.12
C LEU A 51 -19.59 43.70 1.95
N ILE A 52 -20.54 44.63 2.08
CA ILE A 52 -21.50 44.98 1.02
C ILE A 52 -20.86 45.99 0.03
N ALA A 53 -19.85 46.74 0.49
CA ALA A 53 -19.25 47.83 -0.25
C ALA A 53 -18.09 47.43 -1.19
N GLY A 54 -17.53 46.22 -1.11
CA GLY A 54 -16.40 45.83 -1.96
C GLY A 54 -16.17 44.33 -2.10
N SER A 55 -16.14 43.86 -3.36
CA SER A 55 -15.86 42.46 -3.74
C SER A 55 -14.53 41.93 -3.17
N PHE A 56 -13.50 42.77 -3.12
CA PHE A 56 -12.16 42.40 -2.64
C PHE A 56 -12.08 42.01 -1.16
N VAL A 57 -12.95 42.56 -0.31
CA VAL A 57 -12.98 42.25 1.13
C VAL A 57 -13.59 40.87 1.34
N ALA A 58 -14.66 40.55 0.62
CA ALA A 58 -15.27 39.22 0.63
C ALA A 58 -14.28 38.15 0.14
N ASP A 59 -13.57 38.41 -0.96
CA ASP A 59 -12.50 37.53 -1.48
C ASP A 59 -11.45 37.23 -0.42
N SER A 60 -10.92 38.28 0.20
CA SER A 60 -9.83 38.17 1.18
C SER A 60 -10.29 37.46 2.46
N LEU A 61 -11.53 37.68 2.88
CA LEU A 61 -12.12 37.01 4.02
C LEU A 61 -12.33 35.51 3.74
N ALA A 62 -12.84 35.15 2.56
CA ALA A 62 -13.01 33.76 2.16
C ALA A 62 -11.65 33.03 2.06
N ILE A 63 -10.63 33.66 1.46
CA ILE A 63 -9.26 33.13 1.40
C ILE A 63 -8.69 32.92 2.82
N MET A 64 -8.92 33.87 3.73
CA MET A 64 -8.47 33.76 5.12
C MET A 64 -9.11 32.55 5.80
N TYR A 65 -10.42 32.37 5.71
CA TYR A 65 -11.10 31.23 6.31
C TYR A 65 -10.65 29.89 5.70
N ALA A 66 -10.46 29.83 4.39
CA ALA A 66 -9.95 28.63 3.72
C ALA A 66 -8.55 28.25 4.23
N LYS A 67 -7.62 29.22 4.33
CA LYS A 67 -6.26 28.97 4.86
C LYS A 67 -6.23 28.61 6.35
N CYS A 68 -7.20 29.07 7.12
CA CYS A 68 -7.36 28.76 8.54
C CYS A 68 -8.03 27.39 8.80
N GLY A 69 -8.44 26.65 7.77
CA GLY A 69 -9.12 25.36 7.91
C GLY A 69 -10.64 25.46 8.17
N ALA A 70 -11.20 26.67 8.16
CA ALA A 70 -12.64 26.90 8.31
C ALA A 70 -13.35 26.83 6.96
N HIS A 71 -13.21 25.69 6.27
CA HIS A 71 -13.60 25.51 4.86
C HIS A 71 -15.11 25.70 4.62
N THR A 72 -15.95 25.25 5.55
CA THR A 72 -17.41 25.41 5.43
C THR A 72 -17.81 26.89 5.42
N LYS A 73 -17.28 27.67 6.37
CA LYS A 73 -17.52 29.13 6.42
C LYS A 73 -16.97 29.85 5.19
N ALA A 74 -15.82 29.42 4.68
CA ALA A 74 -15.28 29.97 3.43
C ALA A 74 -16.23 29.69 2.24
N HIS A 75 -16.74 28.46 2.13
CA HIS A 75 -17.71 28.09 1.09
C HIS A 75 -19.03 28.86 1.22
N ASP A 76 -19.55 29.00 2.43
CA ASP A 76 -20.79 29.74 2.69
C ASP A 76 -20.66 31.20 2.27
N LEU A 77 -19.54 31.86 2.61
CA LEU A 77 -19.24 33.23 2.18
C LEU A 77 -19.16 33.37 0.66
N ILE A 78 -18.53 32.41 -0.02
CA ILE A 78 -18.42 32.42 -1.48
C ILE A 78 -19.80 32.30 -2.14
N CYS A 79 -20.70 31.50 -1.55
CA CYS A 79 -22.07 31.35 -2.04
C CYS A 79 -22.94 32.58 -1.72
N GLU A 80 -22.92 33.06 -0.47
CA GLU A 80 -23.74 34.17 0.01
C GLU A 80 -23.44 35.48 -0.72
N PHE A 81 -22.15 35.80 -0.90
CA PHE A 81 -21.72 37.05 -1.52
C PHE A 81 -21.57 36.95 -3.05
N SER A 82 -21.91 35.80 -3.66
CA SER A 82 -21.76 35.54 -5.09
C SER A 82 -20.39 35.99 -5.62
N ILE A 83 -19.33 35.48 -4.99
CA ILE A 83 -17.96 35.86 -5.34
C ILE A 83 -17.59 35.30 -6.72
N ASP A 84 -17.29 36.21 -7.65
CA ASP A 84 -16.93 35.89 -9.05
C ASP A 84 -15.42 35.67 -9.28
N SER A 85 -14.61 35.77 -8.22
CA SER A 85 -13.15 35.66 -8.27
C SER A 85 -12.68 34.20 -8.17
N VAL A 86 -11.66 33.81 -8.96
CA VAL A 86 -11.09 32.44 -8.96
C VAL A 86 -10.27 32.14 -7.69
N MET A 87 -9.71 33.18 -7.06
CA MET A 87 -8.75 33.05 -5.96
C MET A 87 -9.34 32.40 -4.69
N PRO A 88 -10.55 32.79 -4.21
CA PRO A 88 -11.16 32.15 -3.05
C PRO A 88 -11.51 30.68 -3.27
N TRP A 89 -12.01 30.33 -4.46
CA TRP A 89 -12.29 28.95 -4.84
C TRP A 89 -11.00 28.11 -4.87
N THR A 90 -9.92 28.64 -5.43
CA THR A 90 -8.61 27.96 -5.45
C THR A 90 -8.08 27.71 -4.04
N ALA A 91 -8.19 28.71 -3.15
CA ALA A 91 -7.79 28.57 -1.76
C ALA A 91 -8.64 27.52 -1.01
N LEU A 92 -9.94 27.46 -1.29
CA LEU A 92 -10.85 26.50 -0.70
C LEU A 92 -10.54 25.06 -1.14
N ILE A 93 -10.37 24.83 -2.45
CA ILE A 93 -10.01 23.52 -3.01
C ILE A 93 -8.65 23.06 -2.45
N ALA A 94 -7.66 23.96 -2.43
CA ALA A 94 -6.34 23.66 -1.85
C ALA A 94 -6.43 23.30 -0.36
N GLY A 95 -7.27 24.00 0.41
CA GLY A 95 -7.53 23.70 1.82
C GLY A 95 -8.13 22.31 2.04
N TYR A 96 -9.15 21.94 1.25
CA TYR A 96 -9.75 20.61 1.32
C TYR A 96 -8.75 19.49 0.98
N ILE A 97 -7.89 19.69 -0.02
CA ILE A 97 -6.84 18.71 -0.38
C ILE A 97 -5.83 18.54 0.76
N GLN A 98 -5.44 19.63 1.44
CA GLN A 98 -4.50 19.56 2.57
C GLN A 98 -5.04 18.74 3.75
N VAL A 99 -6.36 18.70 3.95
CA VAL A 99 -7.02 17.93 5.00
C VAL A 99 -7.40 16.51 4.53
N GLY A 100 -7.19 16.19 3.25
CA GLY A 100 -7.54 14.89 2.67
C GLY A 100 -9.01 14.74 2.25
N GLU A 101 -9.78 15.83 2.25
CA GLU A 101 -11.20 15.83 1.85
C GLU A 101 -11.37 16.10 0.34
N ALA A 102 -10.71 15.28 -0.49
CA ALA A 102 -10.66 15.49 -1.94
C ALA A 102 -12.03 15.46 -2.64
N LEU A 103 -13.01 14.70 -2.13
CA LEU A 103 -14.39 14.72 -2.65
C LEU A 103 -15.05 16.10 -2.53
N LYS A 104 -14.87 16.79 -1.39
CA LYS A 104 -15.39 18.15 -1.20
C LYS A 104 -14.66 19.16 -2.08
N ALA A 105 -13.36 18.94 -2.31
CA ALA A 105 -12.58 19.75 -3.24
C ALA A 105 -13.15 19.66 -4.67
N LEU A 106 -13.51 18.45 -5.14
CA LEU A 106 -14.14 18.27 -6.45
C LEU A 106 -15.55 18.86 -6.52
N ALA A 107 -16.36 18.70 -5.47
CA ALA A 107 -17.69 19.32 -5.41
C ALA A 107 -17.61 20.86 -5.49
N CYS A 108 -16.60 21.48 -4.85
CA CYS A 108 -16.35 22.92 -4.97
C CYS A 108 -15.97 23.31 -6.41
N TYR A 109 -15.16 22.49 -7.08
CA TYR A 109 -14.78 22.73 -8.48
C TYR A 109 -16.00 22.61 -9.43
N GLU A 110 -16.88 21.64 -9.22
CA GLU A 110 -18.11 21.50 -10.00
C GLU A 110 -19.04 22.71 -9.81
N ASN A 111 -19.19 23.20 -8.57
CA ASN A 111 -19.94 24.43 -8.30
C ASN A 111 -19.32 25.65 -9.03
N PHE A 112 -17.99 25.77 -9.00
CA PHE A 112 -17.28 26.79 -9.76
C PHE A 112 -17.53 26.69 -11.28
N GLN A 113 -17.50 25.47 -11.85
CA GLN A 113 -17.80 25.24 -13.27
C GLN A 113 -19.26 25.58 -13.61
N CYS A 114 -20.22 25.23 -12.75
CA CYS A 114 -21.65 25.53 -12.95
C CYS A 114 -21.94 27.05 -13.00
N LYS A 115 -21.10 27.88 -12.37
CA LYS A 115 -21.18 29.34 -12.46
C LYS A 115 -20.58 29.92 -13.77
N GLY A 116 -19.99 29.08 -14.63
CA GLY A 116 -19.46 29.49 -15.93
C GLY A 116 -18.06 30.11 -15.89
N PHE A 117 -17.34 29.98 -14.78
CA PHE A 117 -15.98 30.52 -14.66
C PHE A 117 -14.93 29.61 -15.30
N ASN A 118 -13.85 30.22 -15.79
CA ASN A 118 -12.68 29.50 -16.28
C ASN A 118 -11.65 29.32 -15.17
N PRO A 119 -11.24 28.08 -14.86
CA PRO A 119 -10.22 27.81 -13.86
C PRO A 119 -8.86 28.24 -14.37
N ASP A 120 -8.02 28.72 -13.46
CA ASP A 120 -6.61 28.98 -13.74
C ASP A 120 -5.77 27.70 -13.58
N SER A 121 -4.48 27.78 -13.96
CA SER A 121 -3.56 26.65 -13.86
C SER A 121 -3.39 26.12 -12.42
N ILE A 122 -3.42 27.02 -11.43
CA ILE A 122 -3.25 26.65 -10.01
C ILE A 122 -4.46 25.83 -9.55
N MET A 123 -5.67 26.25 -9.88
CA MET A 123 -6.89 25.50 -9.61
C MET A 123 -6.86 24.13 -10.29
N LEU A 124 -6.53 24.06 -11.59
CA LEU A 124 -6.44 22.80 -12.32
C LEU A 124 -5.39 21.85 -11.70
N THR A 125 -4.26 22.38 -11.23
CA THR A 125 -3.22 21.63 -10.49
C THR A 125 -3.79 21.05 -9.19
N CYS A 126 -4.54 21.84 -8.42
CA CYS A 126 -5.21 21.38 -7.20
C CYS A 126 -6.23 20.28 -7.52
N VAL A 127 -7.11 20.50 -8.50
CA VAL A 127 -8.14 19.52 -8.88
C VAL A 127 -7.51 18.23 -9.39
N ALA A 128 -6.43 18.28 -10.19
CA ALA A 128 -5.70 17.08 -10.61
C ALA A 128 -5.15 16.27 -9.42
N LYS A 129 -4.60 16.93 -8.41
CA LYS A 129 -4.17 16.28 -7.16
C LYS A 129 -5.33 15.63 -6.41
N ALA A 130 -6.49 16.31 -6.34
CA ALA A 130 -7.70 15.74 -5.74
C ALA A 130 -8.14 14.48 -6.50
N CYS A 131 -8.22 14.53 -7.83
CA CYS A 131 -8.56 13.37 -8.66
C CYS A 131 -7.62 12.19 -8.41
N GLY A 132 -6.30 12.43 -8.36
CA GLY A 132 -5.31 11.39 -8.10
C GLY A 132 -5.45 10.75 -6.72
N SER A 133 -5.86 11.52 -5.70
CA SER A 133 -6.01 10.99 -4.34
C SER A 133 -7.21 10.06 -4.15
N ILE A 134 -8.26 10.19 -4.97
CA ILE A 134 -9.47 9.37 -4.90
C ILE A 134 -9.65 8.42 -6.09
N GLY A 135 -8.72 8.44 -7.05
CA GLY A 135 -8.81 7.64 -8.27
C GLY A 135 -9.90 8.11 -9.25
N ALA A 136 -10.27 9.40 -9.24
CA ALA A 136 -11.30 9.94 -10.15
C ALA A 136 -10.75 10.18 -11.56
N LEU A 137 -10.51 9.08 -12.28
CA LEU A 137 -9.87 9.07 -13.59
C LEU A 137 -10.66 9.87 -14.64
N ASP A 138 -11.99 9.74 -14.69
CA ASP A 138 -12.82 10.41 -15.70
C ASP A 138 -12.74 11.92 -15.58
N LYS A 139 -12.81 12.44 -14.35
CA LYS A 139 -12.64 13.87 -14.08
C LYS A 139 -11.21 14.34 -14.40
N GLY A 140 -10.21 13.50 -14.10
CA GLY A 140 -8.82 13.74 -14.50
C GLY A 140 -8.64 13.86 -16.03
N ARG A 141 -9.32 13.03 -16.82
CA ARG A 141 -9.33 13.10 -18.29
C ARG A 141 -10.02 14.35 -18.81
N GLU A 142 -11.16 14.74 -18.23
CA GLU A 142 -11.85 16.01 -18.56
C GLU A 142 -10.89 17.21 -18.39
N ILE A 143 -10.15 17.24 -17.28
CA ILE A 143 -9.17 18.29 -17.00
C ILE A 143 -8.04 18.25 -18.02
N HIS A 144 -7.46 17.08 -18.28
CA HIS A 144 -6.40 16.93 -19.26
C HIS A 144 -6.83 17.43 -20.65
N GLU A 145 -8.03 17.05 -21.12
CA GLU A 145 -8.57 17.54 -22.40
C GLU A 145 -8.74 19.06 -22.42
N LYS A 146 -9.17 19.66 -21.30
CA LYS A 146 -9.29 21.11 -21.18
C LYS A 146 -7.93 21.80 -21.27
N VAL A 147 -6.94 21.28 -20.54
CA VAL A 147 -5.55 21.78 -20.55
C VAL A 147 -4.93 21.68 -21.95
N ALA A 148 -5.18 20.58 -22.66
CA ALA A 148 -4.72 20.37 -24.02
C ALA A 148 -5.37 21.36 -25.01
N LYS A 149 -6.69 21.57 -24.93
CA LYS A 149 -7.43 22.53 -25.78
C LYS A 149 -6.96 23.97 -25.58
N GLU A 150 -6.62 24.35 -24.36
CA GLU A 150 -6.15 25.70 -24.02
C GLU A 150 -4.63 25.89 -24.26
N GLY A 151 -3.90 24.82 -24.62
CA GLY A 151 -2.47 24.88 -24.91
C GLY A 151 -1.58 25.20 -23.70
N LEU A 152 -2.08 24.95 -22.48
CA LEU A 152 -1.43 25.36 -21.23
C LEU A 152 -0.14 24.56 -20.92
N PHE A 153 0.02 23.37 -21.50
CA PHE A 153 1.21 22.52 -21.30
C PHE A 153 2.53 23.16 -21.70
N ARG A 154 2.53 24.06 -22.69
CA ARG A 154 3.77 24.64 -23.23
C ARG A 154 4.50 25.49 -22.20
N ASN A 155 3.80 26.03 -21.19
CA ASN A 155 4.35 27.01 -20.26
C ASN A 155 4.26 26.61 -18.78
N ASP A 156 3.54 25.54 -18.42
CA ASP A 156 3.30 25.17 -17.02
C ASP A 156 3.72 23.74 -16.68
N THR A 157 4.97 23.59 -16.23
CA THR A 157 5.54 22.32 -15.78
C THR A 157 4.89 21.80 -14.50
N VAL A 158 4.33 22.67 -13.66
CA VAL A 158 3.70 22.30 -12.39
C VAL A 158 2.37 21.59 -12.65
N LEU A 159 1.56 22.13 -13.56
CA LEU A 159 0.31 21.51 -13.99
C LEU A 159 0.56 20.16 -14.68
N GLY A 160 1.56 20.11 -15.58
CA GLY A 160 1.98 18.87 -16.23
C GLY A 160 2.41 17.80 -15.23
N THR A 161 3.23 18.16 -14.25
CA THR A 161 3.64 17.26 -13.15
C THR A 161 2.43 16.74 -12.36
N ALA A 162 1.45 17.60 -12.06
CA ALA A 162 0.26 17.20 -11.32
C ALA A 162 -0.63 16.24 -12.11
N LEU A 163 -0.72 16.38 -13.44
CA LEU A 163 -1.43 15.44 -14.30
C LEU A 163 -0.70 14.10 -14.41
N ILE A 164 0.64 14.10 -14.50
CA ILE A 164 1.45 12.87 -14.45
C ILE A 164 1.20 12.13 -13.13
N ASP A 165 1.31 12.82 -11.98
CA ASP A 165 1.05 12.25 -10.66
C ASP A 165 -0.39 11.72 -10.51
N MET A 166 -1.37 12.44 -11.07
CA MET A 166 -2.77 12.00 -11.10
C MET A 166 -2.94 10.69 -11.88
N TYR A 167 -2.45 10.61 -13.12
CA TYR A 167 -2.55 9.41 -13.93
C TYR A 167 -1.77 8.23 -13.32
N ALA A 168 -0.60 8.51 -12.74
CA ALA A 168 0.19 7.51 -12.02
C ALA A 168 -0.59 6.94 -10.83
N LYS A 169 -1.21 7.78 -9.99
CA LYS A 169 -2.03 7.30 -8.85
C LYS A 169 -3.28 6.54 -9.29
N CYS A 170 -3.87 6.91 -10.42
CA CYS A 170 -4.99 6.18 -11.03
C CYS A 170 -4.58 4.88 -11.75
N GLY A 171 -3.28 4.55 -11.84
CA GLY A 171 -2.79 3.33 -12.49
C GLY A 171 -2.75 3.37 -14.01
N VAL A 172 -2.99 4.53 -14.64
CA VAL A 172 -2.99 4.67 -16.10
C VAL A 172 -1.67 5.26 -16.60
N LEU A 173 -0.61 4.49 -16.47
CA LEU A 173 0.77 4.95 -16.71
C LEU A 173 1.08 5.33 -18.16
N VAL A 174 0.37 4.75 -19.13
CA VAL A 174 0.49 5.13 -20.55
C VAL A 174 0.06 6.58 -20.76
N GLN A 175 -1.01 7.02 -20.08
CA GLN A 175 -1.45 8.42 -20.16
C GLN A 175 -0.51 9.35 -19.38
N ALA A 176 0.04 8.89 -18.26
CA ALA A 176 1.07 9.65 -17.55
C ALA A 176 2.30 9.91 -18.44
N ARG A 177 2.72 8.90 -19.23
CA ARG A 177 3.79 9.04 -20.21
C ARG A 177 3.41 10.00 -21.34
N GLN A 178 2.20 9.90 -21.87
CA GLN A 178 1.71 10.83 -22.90
C GLN A 178 1.78 12.28 -22.44
N VAL A 179 1.35 12.58 -21.21
CA VAL A 179 1.45 13.94 -20.64
C VAL A 179 2.90 14.40 -20.58
N LEU A 180 3.84 13.53 -20.20
CA LEU A 180 5.26 13.89 -20.19
C LEU A 180 5.76 14.22 -21.61
N ASP A 181 5.35 13.46 -22.61
CA ASP A 181 5.73 13.67 -24.01
C ASP A 181 5.19 15.02 -24.54
N GLU A 182 4.05 15.49 -24.03
CA GLU A 182 3.43 16.79 -24.36
C GLU A 182 4.12 17.99 -23.68
N ILE A 183 4.87 17.80 -22.59
CA ILE A 183 5.62 18.86 -21.90
C ILE A 183 6.92 19.20 -22.65
N GLN A 184 7.13 20.49 -22.95
CA GLN A 184 8.29 20.95 -23.73
C GLN A 184 9.60 21.01 -22.92
N VAL A 185 9.54 21.45 -21.66
CA VAL A 185 10.70 21.51 -20.76
C VAL A 185 10.43 20.60 -19.57
N ARG A 186 11.05 19.42 -19.59
CA ARG A 186 10.93 18.42 -18.53
C ARG A 186 12.00 18.68 -17.49
N ASP A 187 11.60 18.81 -16.24
CA ASP A 187 12.51 18.96 -15.12
C ASP A 187 12.66 17.65 -14.34
N VAL A 188 13.50 17.69 -13.30
CA VAL A 188 13.73 16.55 -12.42
C VAL A 188 12.44 16.08 -11.72
N ILE A 189 11.49 16.98 -11.49
CA ILE A 189 10.24 16.70 -10.76
C ILE A 189 9.27 15.96 -11.67
N THR A 190 9.09 16.40 -12.92
CA THR A 190 8.24 15.73 -13.92
C THR A 190 8.70 14.28 -14.14
N TRP A 191 10.01 14.07 -14.31
CA TRP A 191 10.58 12.73 -14.49
C TRP A 191 10.44 11.86 -13.23
N SER A 192 10.70 12.44 -12.05
CA SER A 192 10.58 11.72 -10.77
C SER A 192 9.14 11.28 -10.50
N ALA A 193 8.14 12.11 -10.84
CA ALA A 193 6.74 11.75 -10.68
C ALA A 193 6.36 10.53 -11.55
N LEU A 194 6.80 10.52 -12.82
CA LEU A 194 6.55 9.40 -13.72
C LEU A 194 7.25 8.10 -13.25
N ILE A 195 8.54 8.19 -12.91
CA ILE A 195 9.33 7.05 -12.42
C ILE A 195 8.73 6.48 -11.13
N ALA A 196 8.35 7.34 -10.19
CA ALA A 196 7.67 6.91 -8.97
C ALA A 196 6.37 6.18 -9.28
N GLY A 197 5.57 6.70 -10.23
CA GLY A 197 4.35 6.05 -10.72
C GLY A 197 4.58 4.63 -11.21
N PHE A 198 5.56 4.42 -12.10
CA PHE A 198 5.93 3.09 -12.59
C PHE A 198 6.36 2.14 -11.45
N VAL A 199 7.18 2.62 -10.51
CA VAL A 199 7.62 1.82 -9.36
C VAL A 199 6.45 1.43 -8.46
N HIS A 200 5.52 2.35 -8.19
CA HIS A 200 4.36 2.10 -7.33
C HIS A 200 3.44 1.00 -7.89
N HIS A 201 3.34 0.87 -9.22
CA HIS A 201 2.55 -0.17 -9.89
C HIS A 201 3.38 -1.41 -10.28
N GLY A 202 4.59 -1.55 -9.73
CA GLY A 202 5.44 -2.73 -9.97
C GLY A 202 6.06 -2.81 -11.36
N GLN A 203 5.93 -1.77 -12.19
CA GLN A 203 6.52 -1.68 -13.54
C GLN A 203 7.98 -1.20 -13.47
N GLY A 204 8.82 -1.96 -12.77
CA GLY A 204 10.21 -1.56 -12.50
C GLY A 204 11.07 -1.42 -13.76
N HIS A 205 10.80 -2.20 -14.82
CA HIS A 205 11.54 -2.11 -16.07
C HIS A 205 11.31 -0.76 -16.78
N ASP A 206 10.04 -0.34 -16.89
CA ASP A 206 9.66 0.93 -17.52
C ASP A 206 10.18 2.14 -16.72
N ALA A 207 10.18 2.05 -15.39
CA ALA A 207 10.79 3.07 -14.53
C ALA A 207 12.29 3.27 -14.83
N ILE A 208 13.01 2.17 -15.10
CA ILE A 208 14.42 2.23 -15.44
C ILE A 208 14.63 2.78 -16.86
N VAL A 209 13.77 2.44 -17.82
CA VAL A 209 13.82 3.01 -19.18
C VAL A 209 13.64 4.54 -19.11
N CYS A 210 12.63 5.01 -18.37
CA CYS A 210 12.40 6.44 -18.16
C CYS A 210 13.61 7.15 -17.52
N PHE A 211 14.32 6.47 -16.62
CA PHE A 211 15.52 7.03 -16.00
C PHE A 211 16.69 7.19 -16.96
N GLU A 212 16.89 6.25 -17.88
CA GLU A 212 17.94 6.39 -18.89
C GLU A 212 17.59 7.49 -19.91
N GLU A 213 16.31 7.63 -20.27
CA GLU A 213 15.83 8.74 -21.11
C GLU A 213 16.06 10.09 -20.43
N MET A 214 15.67 10.23 -19.16
CA MET A 214 15.94 11.42 -18.33
C MET A 214 17.43 11.81 -18.34
N ARG A 215 18.33 10.83 -18.23
CA ARG A 215 19.78 11.04 -18.29
C ARG A 215 20.26 11.42 -19.68
N SER A 216 19.66 10.84 -20.72
CA SER A 216 19.99 11.17 -22.13
C SER A 216 19.59 12.60 -22.50
N GLU A 217 18.54 13.14 -21.87
CA GLU A 217 18.13 14.55 -21.96
C GLU A 217 19.01 15.49 -21.12
N GLY A 218 20.00 14.96 -20.38
CA GLY A 218 20.91 15.75 -19.55
C GLY A 218 20.29 16.22 -18.22
N VAL A 219 19.12 15.69 -17.83
CA VAL A 219 18.49 16.02 -16.55
C VAL A 219 19.17 15.24 -15.43
N ILE A 220 19.70 15.97 -14.44
CA ILE A 220 20.42 15.36 -13.32
C ILE A 220 19.41 14.77 -12.32
N PRO A 221 19.47 13.46 -12.02
CA PRO A 221 18.61 12.83 -11.02
C PRO A 221 18.85 13.38 -9.62
N ASN A 222 17.79 13.48 -8.82
CA ASN A 222 17.90 13.82 -7.40
C ASN A 222 17.75 12.56 -6.52
N VAL A 223 17.85 12.74 -5.20
CA VAL A 223 17.74 11.64 -4.23
C VAL A 223 16.41 10.88 -4.34
N VAL A 224 15.30 11.58 -4.64
CA VAL A 224 13.98 10.95 -4.82
C VAL A 224 13.99 10.05 -6.06
N THR A 225 14.50 10.54 -7.19
CA THR A 225 14.65 9.75 -8.41
C THR A 225 15.48 8.50 -8.16
N ILE A 226 16.67 8.67 -7.55
CA ILE A 226 17.59 7.56 -7.29
C ILE A 226 16.98 6.51 -6.35
N THR A 227 16.26 6.96 -5.31
CA THR A 227 15.56 6.04 -4.39
C THR A 227 14.51 5.20 -5.14
N CYS A 228 13.76 5.81 -6.07
CA CYS A 228 12.81 5.09 -6.91
C CYS A 228 13.52 4.06 -7.80
N ILE A 229 14.68 4.41 -8.37
CA ILE A 229 15.45 3.48 -9.21
C ILE A 229 16.06 2.33 -8.41
N LEU A 230 16.52 2.56 -7.18
CA LEU A 230 16.95 1.46 -6.32
C LEU A 230 15.80 0.48 -6.04
N LYS A 231 14.59 0.99 -5.78
CA LYS A 231 13.39 0.16 -5.63
C LYS A 231 13.06 -0.59 -6.92
N ALA A 232 13.11 0.08 -8.07
CA ALA A 232 12.89 -0.55 -9.38
C ALA A 232 13.88 -1.70 -9.61
N CYS A 233 15.19 -1.46 -9.42
CA CYS A 233 16.24 -2.48 -9.52
C CYS A 233 16.01 -3.65 -8.56
N SER A 234 15.57 -3.38 -7.34
CA SER A 234 15.24 -4.43 -6.35
C SER A 234 14.08 -5.31 -6.80
N ALA A 235 13.06 -4.72 -7.44
CA ALA A 235 11.87 -5.44 -7.91
C ALA A 235 12.18 -6.30 -9.15
N VAL A 236 12.97 -5.78 -10.10
CA VAL A 236 13.38 -6.53 -11.30
C VAL A 236 14.61 -7.41 -11.09
N LYS A 237 15.22 -7.36 -9.90
CA LYS A 237 16.50 -8.02 -9.55
C LYS A 237 17.67 -7.65 -10.48
N ASP A 238 17.72 -6.41 -10.96
CA ASP A 238 18.80 -5.89 -11.83
C ASP A 238 19.96 -5.35 -10.99
N ILE A 239 20.84 -6.26 -10.57
CA ILE A 239 22.02 -5.94 -9.76
C ILE A 239 23.01 -5.03 -10.48
N HIS A 240 23.12 -5.14 -11.81
CA HIS A 240 24.10 -4.39 -12.58
C HIS A 240 23.78 -2.90 -12.55
N ARG A 241 22.52 -2.54 -12.83
CA ARG A 241 22.06 -1.15 -12.70
C ARG A 241 22.06 -0.67 -11.25
N GLY A 242 21.71 -1.54 -10.30
CA GLY A 242 21.82 -1.23 -8.87
C GLY A 242 23.24 -0.79 -8.47
N VAL A 243 24.26 -1.50 -8.96
CA VAL A 243 25.67 -1.14 -8.74
C VAL A 243 26.07 0.17 -9.43
N GLN A 244 25.60 0.42 -10.66
CA GLN A 244 25.87 1.70 -11.34
C GLN A 244 25.28 2.88 -10.57
N THR A 245 24.05 2.72 -10.09
CA THR A 245 23.36 3.69 -9.25
C THR A 245 24.10 3.91 -7.94
N HIS A 246 24.58 2.85 -7.29
CA HIS A 246 25.42 2.97 -6.09
C HIS A 246 26.69 3.79 -6.38
N CYS A 247 27.42 3.51 -7.45
CA CYS A 247 28.61 4.28 -7.84
C CYS A 247 28.29 5.78 -8.02
N HIS A 248 27.12 6.12 -8.56
CA HIS A 248 26.67 7.51 -8.66
C HIS A 248 26.45 8.13 -7.27
N ILE A 249 25.75 7.44 -6.38
CA ILE A 249 25.49 7.88 -4.99
C ILE A 249 26.81 8.12 -4.24
N THR A 250 27.77 7.20 -4.35
CA THR A 250 29.08 7.32 -3.69
C THR A 250 29.85 8.54 -4.19
N ARG A 251 29.87 8.79 -5.51
CA ARG A 251 30.53 9.96 -6.10
C ARG A 251 29.94 11.29 -5.63
N GLN A 252 28.64 11.33 -5.36
CA GLN A 252 27.96 12.52 -4.85
C GLN A 252 28.04 12.67 -3.31
N GLY A 253 28.54 11.65 -2.61
CA GLY A 253 28.62 11.64 -1.15
C GLY A 253 27.24 11.68 -0.47
N TRP A 254 26.21 11.10 -1.09
CA TRP A 254 24.83 11.18 -0.60
C TRP A 254 24.53 10.18 0.52
N ILE A 255 25.23 9.05 0.60
CA ILE A 255 25.01 8.01 1.63
C ILE A 255 25.04 8.61 3.05
N CYS A 256 25.98 9.52 3.30
CA CYS A 256 26.13 10.12 4.62
C CYS A 256 25.11 11.24 4.93
N LYS A 257 24.33 11.67 3.93
CA LYS A 257 23.42 12.81 4.04
C LYS A 257 21.94 12.39 4.13
N ASP A 258 21.60 11.20 3.61
CA ASP A 258 20.22 10.73 3.54
C ASP A 258 20.11 9.27 4.01
N VAL A 259 19.51 9.08 5.19
CA VAL A 259 19.30 7.76 5.80
C VAL A 259 18.34 6.90 4.99
N LEU A 260 17.33 7.49 4.34
CA LEU A 260 16.36 6.75 3.53
C LEU A 260 17.02 6.19 2.27
N LEU A 261 17.92 6.94 1.67
CA LEU A 261 18.72 6.49 0.53
C LEU A 261 19.64 5.32 0.91
N GLY A 262 20.31 5.42 2.06
CA GLY A 262 21.14 4.33 2.60
C GLY A 262 20.33 3.05 2.83
N ASN A 263 19.14 3.18 3.42
CA ASN A 263 18.23 2.05 3.63
C ASN A 263 17.79 1.40 2.32
N ALA A 264 17.41 2.21 1.32
CA ALA A 264 17.01 1.72 0.00
C ALA A 264 18.15 0.97 -0.70
N LEU A 265 19.41 1.37 -0.45
CA LEU A 265 20.58 0.72 -1.02
C LEU A 265 20.86 -0.65 -0.38
N VAL A 266 20.75 -0.76 0.95
CA VAL A 266 20.80 -2.07 1.66
C VAL A 266 19.70 -2.99 1.15
N GLU A 267 18.46 -2.48 1.04
CA GLU A 267 17.31 -3.24 0.53
C GLU A 267 17.53 -3.72 -0.92
N MET A 268 18.05 -2.85 -1.79
CA MET A 268 18.33 -3.20 -3.19
C MET A 268 19.34 -4.35 -3.29
N TYR A 269 20.45 -4.29 -2.56
CA TYR A 269 21.43 -5.36 -2.57
C TYR A 269 20.90 -6.66 -1.94
N ALA A 270 20.13 -6.55 -0.85
CA ALA A 270 19.51 -7.69 -0.18
C ALA A 270 18.54 -8.45 -1.11
N LYS A 271 17.63 -7.74 -1.78
CA LYS A 271 16.65 -8.32 -2.72
C LYS A 271 17.28 -8.85 -4.01
N CYS A 272 18.41 -8.28 -4.43
CA CYS A 272 19.23 -8.80 -5.52
C CYS A 272 20.16 -9.96 -5.08
N SER A 273 19.97 -10.51 -3.88
CA SER A 273 20.75 -11.62 -3.31
C SER A 273 22.26 -11.36 -3.18
N ASN A 274 22.71 -10.10 -3.24
CA ASN A 274 24.10 -9.73 -3.01
C ASN A 274 24.31 -9.28 -1.56
N LEU A 275 24.21 -10.25 -0.65
CA LEU A 275 24.21 -10.01 0.80
C LEU A 275 25.54 -9.43 1.32
N VAL A 276 26.66 -9.77 0.67
CA VAL A 276 27.99 -9.24 1.01
C VAL A 276 28.02 -7.72 0.81
N LYS A 277 27.53 -7.22 -0.34
CA LYS A 277 27.45 -5.78 -0.57
C LYS A 277 26.39 -5.11 0.31
N ALA A 278 25.26 -5.79 0.59
CA ALA A 278 24.26 -5.27 1.52
C ALA A 278 24.85 -5.03 2.91
N GLN A 279 25.66 -5.98 3.40
CA GLN A 279 26.38 -5.84 4.67
C GLN A 279 27.39 -4.69 4.63
N GLN A 280 28.20 -4.58 3.57
CA GLN A 280 29.18 -3.49 3.43
C GLN A 280 28.50 -2.12 3.49
N VAL A 281 27.40 -1.95 2.73
CA VAL A 281 26.64 -0.69 2.75
C VAL A 281 26.07 -0.41 4.14
N LEU A 282 25.53 -1.41 4.84
CA LEU A 282 25.02 -1.25 6.20
C LEU A 282 26.13 -0.79 7.16
N GLU A 283 27.34 -1.32 7.03
CA GLU A 283 28.49 -0.94 7.83
C GLU A 283 28.94 0.50 7.54
N GLU A 284 28.81 0.98 6.30
CA GLU A 284 29.12 2.35 5.88
C GLU A 284 28.08 3.40 6.34
N LEU A 285 26.87 3.00 6.74
CA LEU A 285 25.83 3.95 7.17
C LEU A 285 26.23 4.68 8.46
N PRO A 286 26.12 6.03 8.52
CA PRO A 286 26.38 6.80 9.74
C PRO A 286 25.41 6.45 10.87
N VAL A 287 24.16 6.13 10.52
CA VAL A 287 23.10 5.75 11.44
C VAL A 287 22.42 4.52 10.88
N ARG A 288 22.57 3.39 11.58
CA ARG A 288 21.82 2.16 11.29
C ARG A 288 20.53 2.21 12.09
N ASN A 289 19.40 2.22 11.39
CA ASN A 289 18.08 2.17 12.02
C ASN A 289 17.43 0.81 11.81
N ILE A 290 16.26 0.60 12.43
CA ILE A 290 15.50 -0.65 12.34
C ILE A 290 15.30 -1.04 10.87
N VAL A 291 14.91 -0.10 10.00
CA VAL A 291 14.67 -0.37 8.57
C VAL A 291 15.92 -0.92 7.85
N SER A 292 17.10 -0.36 8.09
CA SER A 292 18.36 -0.86 7.48
C SER A 292 18.70 -2.28 7.94
N TRP A 293 18.50 -2.58 9.23
CA TRP A 293 18.71 -3.91 9.78
C TRP A 293 17.67 -4.91 9.29
N SER A 294 16.38 -4.55 9.30
CA SER A 294 15.29 -5.39 8.82
C SER A 294 15.48 -5.76 7.35
N ALA A 295 15.96 -4.83 6.50
CA ALA A 295 16.28 -5.11 5.10
C ALA A 295 17.37 -6.19 4.97
N LEU A 296 18.45 -6.10 5.74
CA LEU A 296 19.52 -7.11 5.73
C LEU A 296 19.03 -8.47 6.26
N ILE A 297 18.35 -8.47 7.41
CA ILE A 297 17.81 -9.68 8.07
C ILE A 297 16.84 -10.40 7.13
N THR A 298 15.97 -9.66 6.44
CA THR A 298 15.02 -10.20 5.46
C THR A 298 15.75 -10.79 4.26
N GLY A 299 16.78 -10.10 3.74
CA GLY A 299 17.59 -10.60 2.63
C GLY A 299 18.26 -11.95 2.92
N TYR A 300 18.86 -12.11 4.11
CA TYR A 300 19.43 -13.39 4.52
C TYR A 300 18.37 -14.49 4.65
N LEU A 301 17.19 -14.15 5.16
CA LEU A 301 16.07 -15.08 5.28
C LEU A 301 15.56 -15.56 3.91
N GLU A 302 15.40 -14.64 2.95
CA GLU A 302 14.91 -14.95 1.59
C GLU A 302 15.87 -15.84 0.79
N VAL A 303 17.18 -15.69 1.01
CA VAL A 303 18.21 -16.57 0.41
C VAL A 303 18.29 -17.94 1.12
N GLY A 304 17.60 -18.10 2.25
CA GLY A 304 17.57 -19.34 3.03
C GLY A 304 18.67 -19.45 4.09
N GLN A 305 19.44 -18.39 4.32
CA GLN A 305 20.49 -18.32 5.35
C GLN A 305 19.90 -17.88 6.69
N ALA A 306 18.95 -18.67 7.21
CA ALA A 306 18.20 -18.36 8.43
C ALA A 306 19.09 -18.17 9.67
N ALA A 307 20.19 -18.92 9.81
CA ALA A 307 21.12 -18.77 10.92
C ALA A 307 21.80 -17.38 10.94
N GLU A 308 22.23 -16.87 9.77
CA GLU A 308 22.80 -15.54 9.66
C GLU A 308 21.76 -14.44 9.89
N SER A 309 20.53 -14.64 9.41
CA SER A 309 19.40 -13.75 9.70
C SER A 309 19.23 -13.54 11.20
N LEU A 310 19.19 -14.63 12.00
CA LEU A 310 19.12 -14.55 13.46
C LEU A 310 20.36 -13.92 14.11
N ARG A 311 21.56 -14.21 13.58
CA ARG A 311 22.80 -13.59 14.07
C ARG A 311 22.74 -12.06 13.93
N TYR A 312 22.29 -11.56 12.78
CA TYR A 312 22.13 -10.13 12.56
C TYR A 312 20.99 -9.51 13.36
N SER A 313 19.89 -10.24 13.62
CA SER A 313 18.86 -9.77 14.55
C SER A 313 19.39 -9.57 15.96
N ARG A 314 20.27 -10.45 16.45
CA ARG A 314 20.94 -10.26 17.75
C ARG A 314 21.92 -9.09 17.74
N LEU A 315 22.62 -8.88 16.63
CA LEU A 315 23.53 -7.73 16.47
C LEU A 315 22.75 -6.41 16.49
N MET A 316 21.62 -6.34 15.80
CA MET A 316 20.69 -5.20 15.84
C MET A 316 20.23 -4.89 17.28
N GLN A 317 19.85 -5.92 18.05
CA GLN A 317 19.47 -5.74 19.46
C GLN A 317 20.63 -5.25 20.33
N ARG A 318 21.86 -5.69 20.06
CA ARG A 318 23.06 -5.22 20.75
C ARG A 318 23.37 -3.75 20.47
N ASP A 319 22.99 -3.26 19.29
CA ASP A 319 23.04 -1.83 18.94
C ASP A 319 21.92 -1.01 19.61
N GLY A 320 21.13 -1.61 20.51
CA GLY A 320 20.10 -0.95 21.30
C GLY A 320 18.76 -0.75 20.57
N LEU A 321 18.60 -1.38 19.40
CA LEU A 321 17.37 -1.28 18.60
C LEU A 321 16.41 -2.42 18.93
N LEU A 322 15.16 -2.07 19.23
CA LEU A 322 14.10 -3.03 19.47
C LEU A 322 13.54 -3.57 18.13
N PRO A 323 13.36 -4.89 17.98
CA PRO A 323 12.70 -5.44 16.80
C PRO A 323 11.28 -4.92 16.64
N ASP A 324 10.91 -4.56 15.42
CA ASP A 324 9.53 -4.29 15.04
C ASP A 324 8.81 -5.58 14.62
N ALA A 325 7.52 -5.48 14.27
CA ALA A 325 6.73 -6.63 13.86
C ALA A 325 7.29 -7.36 12.63
N LEU A 326 7.85 -6.63 11.66
CA LEU A 326 8.49 -7.24 10.49
C LEU A 326 9.73 -8.04 10.89
N THR A 327 10.54 -7.49 11.80
CA THR A 327 11.77 -8.13 12.28
C THR A 327 11.45 -9.37 13.10
N PHE A 328 10.47 -9.31 14.01
CA PHE A 328 10.00 -10.49 14.73
C PHE A 328 9.48 -11.58 13.79
N ALA A 329 8.70 -11.22 12.77
CA ALA A 329 8.24 -12.18 11.77
C ALA A 329 9.41 -12.86 11.05
N CYS A 330 10.46 -12.12 10.69
CA CYS A 330 11.67 -12.68 10.08
C CYS A 330 12.39 -13.63 11.03
N MET A 331 12.55 -13.25 12.30
CA MET A 331 13.20 -14.08 13.31
C MET A 331 12.43 -15.39 13.56
N LEU A 332 11.11 -15.33 13.68
CA LEU A 332 10.26 -16.50 13.85
C LEU A 332 10.32 -17.45 12.64
N LYS A 333 10.26 -16.90 11.42
CA LYS A 333 10.45 -17.70 10.19
C LYS A 333 11.82 -18.37 10.19
N ALA A 334 12.88 -17.65 10.55
CA ALA A 334 14.22 -18.21 10.64
C ALA A 334 14.30 -19.36 11.67
N CYS A 335 13.68 -19.20 12.86
CA CYS A 335 13.57 -20.27 13.85
C CYS A 335 12.88 -21.51 13.29
N GLY A 336 11.77 -21.35 12.56
CA GLY A 336 11.05 -22.45 11.93
C GLY A 336 11.88 -23.17 10.86
N MET A 337 12.74 -22.44 10.13
CA MET A 337 13.61 -23.04 9.09
C MET A 337 14.75 -23.89 9.68
N ILE A 338 15.31 -23.49 10.82
CA ILE A 338 16.44 -24.20 11.45
C ILE A 338 16.02 -25.10 12.62
N GLY A 339 14.72 -25.13 12.97
CA GLY A 339 14.19 -25.90 14.10
C GLY A 339 14.57 -25.34 15.49
N ALA A 340 14.84 -24.04 15.61
CA ALA A 340 15.28 -23.41 16.88
C ALA A 340 14.10 -23.08 17.80
N VAL A 341 13.43 -24.11 18.32
CA VAL A 341 12.21 -23.97 19.15
C VAL A 341 12.43 -23.16 20.42
N ASP A 342 13.54 -23.40 21.14
CA ASP A 342 13.84 -22.69 22.40
C ASP A 342 13.98 -21.18 22.20
N TYR A 343 14.59 -20.78 21.08
CA TYR A 343 14.71 -19.36 20.73
C TYR A 343 13.38 -18.79 20.25
N GLY A 344 12.61 -19.56 19.48
CA GLY A 344 11.23 -19.21 19.12
C GLY A 344 10.34 -18.94 20.34
N GLU A 345 10.50 -19.69 21.43
CA GLU A 345 9.78 -19.48 22.69
C GLU A 345 10.20 -18.22 23.43
N GLN A 346 11.49 -17.90 23.45
CA GLN A 346 11.97 -16.63 23.98
C GLN A 346 11.36 -15.45 23.22
N LEU A 347 11.27 -15.54 21.89
CA LEU A 347 10.62 -14.54 21.06
C LEU A 347 9.11 -14.47 21.32
N HIS A 348 8.43 -15.61 21.48
CA HIS A 348 7.03 -15.64 21.85
C HIS A 348 6.78 -14.85 23.14
N HIS A 349 7.52 -15.13 24.22
CA HIS A 349 7.39 -14.41 25.48
C HIS A 349 7.62 -12.90 25.32
N GLU A 350 8.59 -12.48 24.50
CA GLU A 350 8.84 -11.07 24.22
C GLU A 350 7.67 -10.41 23.49
N ILE A 351 7.16 -11.03 22.42
CA ILE A 351 6.03 -10.52 21.62
C ILE A 351 4.77 -10.41 22.49
N SER A 352 4.51 -11.41 23.34
CA SER A 352 3.38 -11.41 24.28
C SER A 352 3.51 -10.29 25.32
N ARG A 353 4.73 -10.07 25.86
CA ARG A 353 5.02 -9.00 26.82
C ARG A 353 4.80 -7.61 26.22
N GLN A 354 5.11 -7.43 24.93
CA GLN A 354 4.87 -6.18 24.20
C GLN A 354 3.41 -6.00 23.74
N GLY A 355 2.54 -6.99 23.98
CA GLY A 355 1.14 -6.96 23.56
C GLY A 355 0.93 -7.05 22.05
N LEU A 356 1.97 -7.40 21.28
CA LEU A 356 1.94 -7.39 19.82
C LEU A 356 1.05 -8.49 19.23
N LEU A 357 0.91 -9.64 19.91
CA LEU A 357 0.05 -10.74 19.46
C LEU A 357 -1.42 -10.34 19.29
N LYS A 358 -1.92 -9.46 20.17
CA LYS A 358 -3.33 -9.04 20.16
C LYS A 358 -3.63 -8.03 19.05
N CYS A 359 -2.61 -7.32 18.60
CA CYS A 359 -2.74 -6.20 17.67
C CYS A 359 -2.25 -6.54 16.25
N ASN A 360 -1.63 -7.72 16.04
CA ASN A 360 -0.98 -8.06 14.79
C ASN A 360 -1.22 -9.53 14.39
N LEU A 361 -2.23 -9.76 13.54
CA LEU A 361 -2.59 -11.09 13.04
C LEU A 361 -1.48 -11.74 12.19
N LEU A 362 -0.63 -10.93 11.54
CA LEU A 362 0.51 -11.48 10.79
C LEU A 362 1.53 -12.11 11.74
N LEU A 363 1.78 -11.51 12.90
CA LEU A 363 2.71 -12.06 13.89
C LEU A 363 2.19 -13.37 14.49
N SER A 364 0.89 -13.46 14.80
CA SER A 364 0.31 -14.67 15.37
C SER A 364 0.37 -15.85 14.37
N THR A 365 0.04 -15.59 13.10
CA THR A 365 0.12 -16.61 12.04
C THR A 365 1.56 -17.11 11.82
N VAL A 366 2.54 -16.19 11.79
CA VAL A 366 3.96 -16.55 11.66
C VAL A 366 4.48 -17.29 12.89
N LEU A 367 4.02 -16.94 14.10
CA LEU A 367 4.40 -17.64 15.33
C LEU A 367 3.86 -19.08 15.34
N MET A 368 2.61 -19.29 14.93
CA MET A 368 2.05 -20.64 14.79
C MET A 368 2.82 -21.46 13.76
N ASP A 369 3.12 -20.89 12.59
CA ASP A 369 3.93 -21.54 11.54
C ASP A 369 5.32 -21.94 12.06
N MET A 370 5.96 -21.07 12.86
CA MET A 370 7.25 -21.38 13.50
C MET A 370 7.15 -22.62 14.40
N TYR A 371 6.14 -22.68 15.28
CA TYR A 371 5.93 -23.83 16.17
C TYR A 371 5.61 -25.11 15.39
N ILE A 372 4.77 -25.02 14.35
CA ILE A 372 4.44 -26.15 13.46
C ILE A 372 5.71 -26.70 12.80
N LYS A 373 6.55 -25.84 12.21
CA LYS A 373 7.80 -26.24 11.55
C LYS A 373 8.83 -26.81 12.53
N CYS A 374 8.83 -26.34 13.77
CA CYS A 374 9.64 -26.92 14.85
C CYS A 374 9.06 -28.23 15.43
N GLY A 375 7.89 -28.70 14.96
CA GLY A 375 7.22 -29.89 15.47
C GLY A 375 6.48 -29.69 16.81
N ALA A 376 6.42 -28.47 17.34
CA ALA A 376 5.80 -28.13 18.61
C ALA A 376 4.31 -27.71 18.44
N LEU A 377 3.51 -28.56 17.81
CA LEU A 377 2.09 -28.30 17.49
C LEU A 377 1.23 -27.91 18.70
N HIS A 378 1.50 -28.48 19.88
CA HIS A 378 0.75 -28.12 21.09
C HIS A 378 0.90 -26.62 21.42
N LYS A 379 2.10 -26.06 21.25
CA LYS A 379 2.35 -24.62 21.44
C LYS A 379 1.70 -23.78 20.36
N ALA A 380 1.65 -24.26 19.11
CA ALA A 380 0.88 -23.61 18.06
C ALA A 380 -0.62 -23.54 18.41
N HIS A 381 -1.16 -24.61 18.99
CA HIS A 381 -2.52 -24.65 19.50
C HIS A 381 -2.74 -23.77 20.74
N GLU A 382 -1.74 -23.60 21.61
CA GLU A 382 -1.81 -22.63 22.72
C GLU A 382 -1.89 -21.19 22.19
N VAL A 383 -1.09 -20.85 21.17
CA VAL A 383 -1.11 -19.51 20.57
C VAL A 383 -2.49 -19.13 20.03
N ILE A 384 -3.20 -20.04 19.36
CA ILE A 384 -4.57 -19.75 18.87
C ILE A 384 -5.52 -19.43 20.03
N ASN A 385 -5.30 -20.04 21.19
CA ASN A 385 -6.10 -19.82 22.38
C ASN A 385 -5.85 -18.45 23.01
N GLU A 386 -4.67 -17.86 22.82
CA GLU A 386 -4.32 -16.51 23.29
C GLU A 386 -4.89 -15.39 22.41
N LEU A 387 -5.34 -15.69 21.18
CA LEU A 387 -5.81 -14.67 20.25
C LEU A 387 -7.21 -14.14 20.62
N PRO A 388 -7.40 -12.82 20.69
CA PRO A 388 -8.70 -12.22 21.01
C PRO A 388 -9.70 -12.35 19.86
N LEU A 389 -9.22 -12.40 18.62
CA LEU A 389 -10.00 -12.62 17.41
C LEU A 389 -9.27 -13.65 16.55
N ARG A 390 -9.93 -14.78 16.31
CA ARG A 390 -9.43 -15.87 15.46
C ARG A 390 -10.14 -15.79 14.12
N ASP A 391 -9.39 -15.42 13.10
CA ASP A 391 -9.87 -15.35 11.73
C ASP A 391 -9.68 -16.68 10.99
N THR A 392 -10.23 -16.78 9.77
CA THR A 392 -10.08 -17.96 8.91
C THR A 392 -8.60 -18.30 8.65
N ILE A 393 -7.73 -17.28 8.54
CA ILE A 393 -6.30 -17.45 8.25
C ILE A 393 -5.59 -18.16 9.41
N SER A 394 -5.79 -17.72 10.65
CA SER A 394 -5.18 -18.34 11.84
C SER A 394 -5.57 -19.81 12.02
N TRP A 395 -6.84 -20.15 11.81
CA TRP A 395 -7.30 -21.54 11.80
C TRP A 395 -6.71 -22.37 10.67
N ASN A 396 -6.63 -21.80 9.46
CA ASN A 396 -6.07 -22.50 8.29
C ASN A 396 -4.59 -22.85 8.48
N VAL A 397 -3.79 -21.98 9.11
CA VAL A 397 -2.39 -22.28 9.45
C VAL A 397 -2.29 -23.52 10.35
N LEU A 398 -3.14 -23.58 11.39
CA LEU A 398 -3.17 -24.71 12.32
C LEU A 398 -3.62 -26.01 11.65
N LEU A 399 -4.70 -25.96 10.85
CA LEU A 399 -5.19 -27.11 10.10
C LEU A 399 -4.17 -27.64 9.09
N ALA A 400 -3.49 -26.73 8.37
CA ALA A 400 -2.42 -27.11 7.45
C ALA A 400 -1.27 -27.80 8.21
N GLY A 401 -0.90 -27.30 9.39
CA GLY A 401 0.12 -27.92 10.24
C GLY A 401 -0.22 -29.35 10.64
N TYR A 402 -1.42 -29.58 11.17
CA TYR A 402 -1.88 -30.95 11.52
C TYR A 402 -1.95 -31.86 10.30
N ALA A 403 -2.46 -31.38 9.16
CA ALA A 403 -2.56 -32.16 7.93
C ALA A 403 -1.20 -32.49 7.31
N GLN A 404 -0.19 -31.62 7.43
CA GLN A 404 1.18 -31.86 6.96
C GLN A 404 1.91 -32.92 7.80
N LEU A 405 1.66 -32.94 9.11
CA LEU A 405 2.28 -33.88 10.05
C LEU A 405 1.51 -35.21 10.18
N GLY A 406 0.47 -35.41 9.37
CA GLY A 406 -0.31 -36.65 9.35
C GLY A 406 -1.24 -36.85 10.54
N LEU A 407 -1.47 -35.81 11.35
CA LEU A 407 -2.32 -35.84 12.54
C LEU A 407 -3.77 -35.51 12.18
N GLY A 408 -4.35 -36.30 11.26
CA GLY A 408 -5.66 -36.00 10.68
C GLY A 408 -6.82 -35.95 11.69
N GLU A 409 -6.75 -36.74 12.77
CA GLU A 409 -7.74 -36.71 13.85
C GLU A 409 -7.77 -35.36 14.59
N ASP A 410 -6.60 -34.80 14.90
CA ASP A 410 -6.50 -33.50 15.57
C ASP A 410 -6.85 -32.35 14.62
N ALA A 411 -6.54 -32.49 13.32
CA ALA A 411 -7.03 -31.58 12.29
C ALA A 411 -8.57 -31.54 12.26
N LEU A 412 -9.24 -32.70 12.32
CA LEU A 412 -10.70 -32.78 12.38
C LEU A 412 -11.24 -32.15 13.67
N LYS A 413 -10.62 -32.37 14.83
CA LYS A 413 -11.05 -31.72 16.08
C LYS A 413 -10.98 -30.19 15.97
N CYS A 414 -9.88 -29.66 15.42
CA CYS A 414 -9.72 -28.23 15.19
C CYS A 414 -10.77 -27.67 14.23
N PHE A 415 -11.09 -28.41 13.15
CA PHE A 415 -12.15 -28.02 12.21
C PHE A 415 -13.53 -27.92 12.87
N HIS A 416 -13.90 -28.90 13.69
CA HIS A 416 -15.16 -28.84 14.42
C HIS A 416 -15.19 -27.67 15.41
N GLN A 417 -14.05 -27.32 16.01
CA GLN A 417 -13.96 -26.15 16.88
C GLN A 417 -14.15 -24.84 16.07
N MET A 418 -13.47 -24.70 14.94
CA MET A 418 -13.65 -23.57 14.02
C MET A 418 -15.11 -23.39 13.58
N GLN A 419 -15.81 -24.48 13.24
CA GLN A 419 -17.23 -24.46 12.89
C GLN A 419 -18.13 -24.02 14.06
N ARG A 420 -17.85 -24.48 15.29
CA ARG A 420 -18.61 -24.09 16.49
C ARG A 420 -18.43 -22.61 16.83
N GLU A 421 -17.25 -22.06 16.57
CA GLU A 421 -16.95 -20.64 16.76
C GLU A 421 -17.55 -19.75 15.65
N GLY A 422 -18.22 -20.33 14.64
CA GLY A 422 -18.91 -19.59 13.58
C GLY A 422 -17.96 -18.91 12.59
N VAL A 423 -16.70 -19.35 12.52
CA VAL A 423 -15.71 -18.78 11.60
C VAL A 423 -15.99 -19.25 10.18
N SER A 424 -15.93 -18.34 9.22
CA SER A 424 -16.17 -18.66 7.80
C SER A 424 -15.14 -19.66 7.29
N LEU A 425 -15.62 -20.70 6.61
CA LEU A 425 -14.79 -21.69 5.93
C LEU A 425 -14.43 -21.20 4.53
N ASP A 426 -13.22 -21.49 4.07
CA ASP A 426 -12.78 -21.20 2.71
C ASP A 426 -12.22 -22.44 2.00
N ALA A 427 -11.81 -22.28 0.73
CA ALA A 427 -11.24 -23.37 -0.06
C ALA A 427 -9.97 -23.99 0.57
N VAL A 428 -9.19 -23.20 1.32
CA VAL A 428 -7.97 -23.69 2.00
C VAL A 428 -8.35 -24.57 3.18
N THR A 429 -9.37 -24.18 3.95
CA THR A 429 -9.92 -24.98 5.05
C THR A 429 -10.29 -26.38 4.55
N PHE A 430 -11.12 -26.44 3.50
CA PHE A 430 -11.58 -27.71 2.95
C PHE A 430 -10.44 -28.56 2.37
N THR A 431 -9.47 -27.93 1.70
CA THR A 431 -8.28 -28.63 1.19
C THR A 431 -7.50 -29.31 2.31
N CYS A 432 -7.30 -28.63 3.45
CA CYS A 432 -6.59 -29.20 4.60
C CYS A 432 -7.35 -30.39 5.21
N ILE A 433 -8.68 -30.30 5.31
CA ILE A 433 -9.52 -31.37 5.87
C ILE A 433 -9.63 -32.57 4.96
N LEU A 434 -9.72 -32.37 3.64
CA LEU A 434 -9.66 -33.48 2.69
C LEU A 434 -8.34 -34.24 2.77
N LYS A 435 -7.22 -33.51 2.91
CA LYS A 435 -5.90 -34.13 3.14
C LYS A 435 -5.84 -34.87 4.47
N ALA A 436 -6.40 -34.30 5.54
CA ALA A 436 -6.51 -34.96 6.84
C ALA A 436 -7.32 -36.27 6.72
N CYS A 437 -8.52 -36.24 6.12
CA CYS A 437 -9.36 -37.41 5.88
C CYS A 437 -8.63 -38.48 5.05
N SER A 438 -7.93 -38.06 3.99
CA SER A 438 -7.09 -38.91 3.13
C SER A 438 -5.99 -39.62 3.95
N SER A 439 -5.36 -38.92 4.91
CA SER A 439 -4.28 -39.48 5.74
C SER A 439 -4.74 -40.51 6.78
N ILE A 440 -5.96 -40.36 7.34
CA ILE A 440 -6.49 -41.26 8.39
C ILE A 440 -7.50 -42.29 7.86
N GLY A 441 -7.81 -42.27 6.56
CA GLY A 441 -8.80 -43.18 5.97
C GLY A 441 -10.25 -42.86 6.34
N ALA A 442 -10.58 -41.62 6.69
CA ALA A 442 -11.93 -41.23 7.14
C ALA A 442 -12.91 -41.05 5.97
N VAL A 443 -13.32 -42.18 5.35
CA VAL A 443 -14.16 -42.19 4.13
C VAL A 443 -15.48 -41.43 4.29
N ASN A 444 -16.21 -41.73 5.37
CA ASN A 444 -17.53 -41.12 5.61
C ASN A 444 -17.42 -39.60 5.78
N LYS A 445 -16.43 -39.13 6.56
CA LYS A 445 -16.22 -37.70 6.79
C LYS A 445 -15.74 -37.00 5.52
N GLY A 446 -14.85 -37.61 4.74
CA GLY A 446 -14.43 -37.08 3.45
C GLY A 446 -15.58 -36.89 2.45
N GLN A 447 -16.55 -37.81 2.44
CA GLN A 447 -17.76 -37.68 1.62
C GLN A 447 -18.69 -36.57 2.13
N GLU A 448 -18.90 -36.45 3.43
CA GLU A 448 -19.66 -35.36 4.06
C GLU A 448 -19.08 -33.99 3.67
N ILE A 449 -17.76 -33.84 3.78
CA ILE A 449 -17.04 -32.62 3.42
C ILE A 449 -17.19 -32.31 1.93
N HIS A 450 -17.14 -33.30 1.04
CA HIS A 450 -17.40 -33.08 -0.39
C HIS A 450 -18.80 -32.51 -0.65
N HIS A 451 -19.83 -33.00 0.06
CA HIS A 451 -21.19 -32.47 -0.08
C HIS A 451 -21.29 -31.03 0.44
N GLU A 452 -20.59 -30.74 1.54
CA GLU A 452 -20.51 -29.39 2.09
C GLU A 452 -19.82 -28.41 1.12
N ILE A 453 -18.74 -28.82 0.46
CA ILE A 453 -18.04 -28.03 -0.56
C ILE A 453 -18.98 -27.73 -1.74
N ALA A 454 -19.72 -28.74 -2.23
CA ALA A 454 -20.66 -28.57 -3.33
C ALA A 454 -21.78 -27.57 -2.98
N ARG A 455 -22.30 -27.63 -1.74
CA ARG A 455 -23.34 -26.71 -1.26
C ARG A 455 -22.89 -25.25 -1.21
N HIS A 456 -21.61 -24.99 -0.95
CA HIS A 456 -21.05 -23.64 -0.90
C HIS A 456 -20.60 -23.11 -2.27
N GLY A 457 -20.69 -23.91 -3.35
CA GLY A 457 -20.31 -23.48 -4.69
C GLY A 457 -18.79 -23.40 -4.93
N PHE A 458 -17.95 -23.83 -3.99
CA PHE A 458 -16.49 -23.73 -4.13
C PHE A 458 -15.89 -24.61 -5.23
N LEU A 459 -16.66 -25.60 -5.73
CA LEU A 459 -16.20 -26.52 -6.77
C LEU A 459 -15.98 -25.81 -8.11
N GLU A 460 -16.75 -24.80 -8.51
CA GLU A 460 -16.64 -24.29 -9.88
C GLU A 460 -15.33 -23.49 -10.11
N GLU A 461 -14.81 -22.84 -9.06
CA GLU A 461 -13.72 -21.86 -9.17
C GLU A 461 -12.36 -22.35 -8.63
N ASN A 462 -12.28 -23.47 -7.88
CA ASN A 462 -11.06 -23.86 -7.15
C ASN A 462 -10.42 -25.17 -7.63
N LEU A 463 -9.41 -25.08 -8.51
CA LEU A 463 -8.63 -26.23 -9.01
C LEU A 463 -7.93 -27.02 -7.90
N ALA A 464 -7.34 -26.33 -6.91
CA ALA A 464 -6.63 -26.97 -5.79
C ALA A 464 -7.57 -27.86 -4.96
N LEU A 465 -8.82 -27.42 -4.79
CA LEU A 465 -9.82 -28.15 -4.02
C LEU A 465 -10.30 -29.40 -4.77
N LYS A 466 -10.48 -29.30 -6.10
CA LYS A 466 -10.77 -30.46 -6.95
C LYS A 466 -9.62 -31.48 -6.93
N SER A 467 -8.37 -31.03 -6.99
CA SER A 467 -7.19 -31.92 -6.89
C SER A 467 -7.16 -32.65 -5.54
N ALA A 468 -7.44 -31.95 -4.43
CA ALA A 468 -7.52 -32.56 -3.10
C ALA A 468 -8.66 -33.59 -2.97
N LEU A 469 -9.80 -33.38 -3.64
CA LEU A 469 -10.90 -34.36 -3.71
C LEU A 469 -10.50 -35.62 -4.49
N VAL A 470 -9.79 -35.45 -5.62
CA VAL A 470 -9.28 -36.57 -6.42
C VAL A 470 -8.25 -37.38 -5.60
N ASP A 471 -7.28 -36.71 -4.95
CA ASP A 471 -6.32 -37.38 -4.06
C ASP A 471 -7.03 -38.14 -2.94
N MET A 472 -8.03 -37.53 -2.30
CA MET A 472 -8.79 -38.18 -1.23
C MET A 472 -9.53 -39.43 -1.74
N TYR A 473 -10.28 -39.35 -2.85
CA TYR A 473 -11.02 -40.50 -3.36
C TYR A 473 -10.12 -41.61 -3.93
N THR A 474 -8.99 -41.24 -4.52
CA THR A 474 -7.99 -42.23 -4.99
C THR A 474 -7.38 -42.99 -3.83
N LYS A 475 -7.00 -42.31 -2.73
CA LYS A 475 -6.52 -42.97 -1.50
C LYS A 475 -7.57 -43.85 -0.83
N PHE A 476 -8.85 -43.54 -1.00
CA PHE A 476 -9.96 -44.38 -0.51
C PHE A 476 -10.30 -45.56 -1.44
N GLY A 477 -9.67 -45.68 -2.61
CA GLY A 477 -9.98 -46.71 -3.60
C GLY A 477 -11.27 -46.47 -4.40
N GLU A 478 -11.90 -45.30 -4.25
CA GLU A 478 -13.17 -44.91 -4.87
C GLU A 478 -12.93 -44.24 -6.24
N LEU A 479 -12.28 -44.96 -7.15
CA LEU A 479 -11.80 -44.43 -8.44
C LEU A 479 -12.93 -43.89 -9.33
N SER A 480 -14.12 -44.47 -9.26
CA SER A 480 -15.29 -43.99 -10.02
C SER A 480 -15.72 -42.58 -9.58
N LYS A 481 -15.59 -42.25 -8.29
CA LYS A 481 -15.88 -40.91 -7.77
C LYS A 481 -14.75 -39.94 -8.09
N ALA A 482 -13.50 -40.40 -7.99
CA ALA A 482 -12.33 -39.62 -8.41
C ALA A 482 -12.39 -39.21 -9.89
N GLN A 483 -12.75 -40.14 -10.78
CA GLN A 483 -12.90 -39.90 -12.22
C GLN A 483 -14.02 -38.90 -12.54
N ARG A 484 -15.14 -38.93 -11.80
CA ARG A 484 -16.23 -37.94 -11.97
C ARG A 484 -15.76 -36.53 -11.64
N VAL A 485 -15.10 -36.35 -10.49
CA VAL A 485 -14.55 -35.04 -10.10
C VAL A 485 -13.51 -34.53 -11.11
N LEU A 486 -12.79 -35.45 -11.77
CA LEU A 486 -11.81 -35.13 -12.81
C LEU A 486 -12.43 -34.73 -14.15
N GLN A 487 -13.57 -35.31 -14.52
CA GLN A 487 -14.29 -34.98 -15.76
C GLN A 487 -14.85 -33.55 -15.75
N ASP A 488 -15.07 -32.99 -14.56
CA ASP A 488 -15.54 -31.62 -14.35
C ASP A 488 -14.40 -30.58 -14.31
N LEU A 489 -13.16 -30.95 -14.68
CA LEU A 489 -12.00 -30.05 -14.75
C LEU A 489 -11.78 -29.48 -16.17
N PRO A 490 -11.76 -28.15 -16.37
CA PRO A 490 -11.47 -27.56 -17.68
C PRO A 490 -10.00 -27.72 -18.11
N THR A 491 -9.07 -27.89 -17.16
CA THR A 491 -7.68 -28.30 -17.40
C THR A 491 -7.23 -29.20 -16.25
N VAL A 492 -6.58 -30.33 -16.57
CA VAL A 492 -6.07 -31.30 -15.58
C VAL A 492 -4.56 -31.07 -15.43
N ASP A 493 -4.08 -30.82 -14.22
CA ASP A 493 -2.64 -30.67 -13.96
C ASP A 493 -1.92 -32.04 -13.88
N SER A 494 -0.60 -32.04 -13.99
CA SER A 494 0.22 -33.26 -13.94
C SER A 494 0.16 -33.98 -12.59
N VAL A 495 -0.10 -33.24 -11.52
CA VAL A 495 -0.21 -33.75 -10.14
C VAL A 495 -1.45 -34.63 -10.01
N THR A 496 -2.58 -34.20 -10.58
CA THR A 496 -3.85 -34.93 -10.52
C THR A 496 -3.80 -36.23 -11.33
N TRP A 497 -3.14 -36.24 -12.50
CA TRP A 497 -2.87 -37.48 -13.24
C TRP A 497 -1.93 -38.43 -12.50
N SER A 498 -0.88 -37.90 -11.88
CA SER A 498 0.10 -38.70 -11.12
C SER A 498 -0.56 -39.40 -9.92
N ALA A 499 -1.45 -38.71 -9.21
CA ALA A 499 -2.22 -39.28 -8.10
C ALA A 499 -3.18 -40.39 -8.57
N LEU A 500 -3.85 -40.21 -9.72
CA LEU A 500 -4.75 -41.21 -10.28
C LEU A 500 -4.00 -42.47 -10.75
N ILE A 501 -2.86 -42.30 -11.42
CA ILE A 501 -2.00 -43.41 -11.87
C ILE A 501 -1.45 -44.19 -10.65
N ALA A 502 -0.98 -43.48 -9.62
CA ALA A 502 -0.54 -44.12 -8.38
C ALA A 502 -1.68 -44.88 -7.69
N GLY A 503 -2.90 -44.33 -7.68
CA GLY A 503 -4.09 -45.01 -7.16
C GLY A 503 -4.46 -46.28 -7.93
N HIS A 504 -4.36 -46.28 -9.26
CA HIS A 504 -4.56 -47.47 -10.09
C HIS A 504 -3.48 -48.53 -9.85
N ALA A 505 -2.21 -48.14 -9.73
CA ALA A 505 -1.10 -49.05 -9.47
C ALA A 505 -1.22 -49.78 -8.11
N LEU A 506 -1.62 -49.06 -7.06
CA LEU A 506 -1.85 -49.64 -5.72
C LEU A 506 -2.99 -50.67 -5.70
N GLN A 507 -4.00 -50.51 -6.56
CA GLN A 507 -5.13 -51.44 -6.65
C GLN A 507 -4.78 -52.71 -7.43
N ASP A 508 -3.93 -52.60 -8.45
CA ASP A 508 -3.42 -53.76 -9.20
C ASP A 508 -2.48 -54.59 -8.33
N GLU A 509 -1.62 -53.98 -7.50
CA GLU A 509 -0.82 -54.72 -6.50
C GLU A 509 -1.70 -55.43 -5.46
N HIS A 510 -2.77 -54.80 -4.98
CA HIS A 510 -3.74 -55.44 -4.07
C HIS A 510 -4.50 -56.59 -4.71
N LYS A 511 -4.87 -56.49 -5.99
CA LYS A 511 -5.50 -57.59 -6.75
C LYS A 511 -4.54 -58.74 -6.99
N ILE A 512 -3.28 -58.45 -7.33
CA ILE A 512 -2.23 -59.45 -7.54
C ILE A 512 -1.91 -60.17 -6.22
N TRP A 513 -1.85 -59.45 -5.10
CA TRP A 513 -1.64 -60.04 -3.77
C TRP A 513 -2.81 -60.95 -3.36
N TYR A 514 -4.06 -60.53 -3.61
CA TYR A 514 -5.24 -61.35 -3.33
C TYR A 514 -5.27 -62.62 -4.20
N GLN A 515 -4.92 -62.51 -5.49
CA GLN A 515 -4.84 -63.66 -6.41
C GLN A 515 -3.66 -64.59 -6.11
N ALA A 516 -2.60 -64.11 -5.46
CA ALA A 516 -1.47 -64.94 -5.04
C ALA A 516 -1.70 -65.67 -3.71
N ASN A 517 -2.67 -65.21 -2.89
CA ASN A 517 -2.97 -65.75 -1.55
C ASN A 517 -4.34 -66.46 -1.45
N THR A 518 -5.05 -66.63 -2.56
CA THR A 518 -6.21 -67.54 -2.72
C THR A 518 -5.86 -68.64 -3.69
#